data_AF-A0A9D8BFP9-F1
#
_entry.id   AF-A0A9D8BFP9-F1
#
_cell.length_a   1.000
_cell.length_b   1.000
_cell.length_c   1.000
_cell.angle_alpha   90.00
_cell.angle_beta   90.00
_cell.angle_gamma   90.00
#
_symmetry.space_group_name_H-M   'P 1'
#
loop_
_entity.id
_entity.type
_entity.pdbx_description
1 polymer ?
#
loop_
_entity_poly.entity_id
_entity_poly.type
_entity_poly.pdbx_seq_one_letter_code
_entity_poly.pdbx_strand_id
1 'polypeptide(L)'
;MDDFNKPIRPIKRSELNTMKIEPLADPYEVREKTQPTPLETPKNTLIFFYLQLINYLFSKLPSSLPEAATTLSLEPFLENLVFFKNLLIKLRDENPAHDLPFAEAFAQSWVLLNEHTTSLPIEHLDPQLIKTLISSVRLYPQNSEHSLGFYLSHYLSQNWFPAPFFELLKTLHEETFSKTKISMLHYWVGLIDRFLSNLKKGFI
;
A
#
# COMPACT_ATOMS: atom_id res chain seq x y z
N MET A 1 35.58 26.14 32.97
CA MET A 1 34.30 26.06 32.25
C MET A 1 33.67 27.44 32.32
N ASP A 2 33.89 28.31 31.34
CA ASP A 2 33.47 29.72 31.42
C ASP A 2 33.29 30.38 30.03
N ASP A 3 32.71 29.66 29.05
CA ASP A 3 32.57 30.20 27.69
C ASP A 3 31.14 30.19 27.14
N PHE A 4 30.13 29.88 27.96
CA PHE A 4 28.73 29.79 27.51
C PHE A 4 27.90 31.07 27.70
N ASN A 5 28.50 32.17 28.19
CA ASN A 5 27.76 33.40 28.52
C ASN A 5 28.28 34.66 27.81
N LYS A 6 28.77 34.54 26.56
CA LYS A 6 29.09 35.70 25.73
C LYS A 6 27.93 36.01 24.77
N PRO A 7 27.44 37.26 24.73
CA PRO A 7 26.38 37.64 23.78
C PRO A 7 26.88 37.50 22.34
N ILE A 8 26.08 36.82 21.51
CA ILE A 8 26.34 36.65 20.08
C ILE A 8 26.29 38.05 19.44
N ARG A 9 27.44 38.54 18.96
CA ARG A 9 27.52 39.82 18.25
C ARG A 9 27.20 39.61 16.77
N PRO A 10 26.46 40.52 16.12
CA PRO A 10 26.27 40.46 14.67
C PRO A 10 27.61 40.59 13.95
N ILE A 11 27.85 39.68 12.99
CA ILE A 11 29.06 39.62 12.17
C ILE A 11 29.18 40.93 11.36
N LYS A 12 30.32 41.63 11.49
CA LYS A 12 30.57 42.84 10.71
C LYS A 12 30.81 42.47 9.25
N ARG A 13 30.22 43.22 8.32
CA ARG A 13 30.35 43.05 6.86
C ARG A 13 31.80 42.97 6.35
N SER A 14 32.75 43.51 7.10
CA SER A 14 34.19 43.45 6.81
C SER A 14 34.84 42.08 7.03
N GLU A 15 34.24 41.19 7.84
CA GLU A 15 34.74 39.84 8.13
C GLU A 15 34.22 38.81 7.12
N LEU A 16 33.21 39.16 6.33
CA LEU A 16 32.64 38.30 5.28
C LEU A 16 33.58 38.16 4.06
N ASN A 17 34.46 39.14 3.84
CA ASN A 17 35.32 39.22 2.66
C ASN A 17 36.62 38.40 2.77
N THR A 18 36.88 37.77 3.92
CA THR A 18 38.05 36.89 4.12
C THR A 18 37.73 35.39 4.02
N MET A 19 36.45 35.01 3.92
CA MET A 19 36.08 33.63 3.61
C MET A 19 36.19 33.39 2.11
N LYS A 20 37.38 33.02 1.66
CA LYS A 20 37.64 32.56 0.29
C LYS A 20 37.01 31.17 0.14
N ILE A 21 35.78 31.12 -0.36
CA ILE A 21 35.11 29.88 -0.76
C ILE A 21 35.77 29.46 -2.08
N GLU A 22 36.51 28.37 -2.07
CA GLU A 22 36.97 27.75 -3.32
C GLU A 22 35.76 27.15 -4.04
N PRO A 23 35.55 27.47 -5.34
CA PRO A 23 34.46 26.88 -6.09
C PRO A 23 34.71 25.37 -6.26
N LEU A 24 33.71 24.57 -5.91
CA LEU A 24 33.64 23.17 -6.29
C LEU A 24 33.64 23.10 -7.82
N ALA A 25 34.61 22.38 -8.38
CA ALA A 25 34.73 22.16 -9.81
C ALA A 25 33.44 21.55 -10.38
N ASP A 26 33.04 22.04 -11.56
CA ASP A 26 31.92 21.52 -12.34
C ASP A 26 32.07 20.01 -12.59
N PRO A 27 31.05 19.17 -12.34
CA PRO A 27 31.14 17.73 -12.53
C PRO A 27 30.96 17.28 -13.99
N TYR A 28 30.99 18.20 -14.95
CA TYR A 28 30.75 17.91 -16.37
C TYR A 28 31.93 18.30 -17.24
N GLU A 29 32.98 17.48 -17.25
CA GLU A 29 33.80 17.23 -18.45
C GLU A 29 34.81 16.10 -18.17
N VAL A 30 34.53 14.90 -18.71
CA VAL A 30 35.41 14.06 -19.54
C VAL A 30 34.62 12.79 -19.87
N ARG A 31 34.04 12.74 -21.07
CA ARG A 31 33.57 11.49 -21.69
C ARG A 31 34.74 10.90 -22.49
N GLU A 32 35.51 10.00 -21.88
CA GLU A 32 36.30 9.04 -22.63
C GLU A 32 35.57 7.70 -22.65
N LYS A 33 35.31 7.20 -23.86
CA LYS A 33 34.71 5.89 -24.10
C LYS A 33 35.72 4.80 -23.76
N THR A 34 35.50 4.10 -22.65
CA THR A 34 36.11 2.79 -22.41
C THR A 34 35.03 1.72 -22.48
N GLN A 35 35.15 0.79 -23.41
CA GLN A 35 34.30 -0.41 -23.47
C GLN A 35 34.57 -1.30 -22.24
N PRO A 36 33.56 -1.84 -21.55
CA PRO A 36 33.79 -2.87 -20.56
C PRO A 36 33.94 -4.25 -21.21
N THR A 37 35.09 -4.88 -20.97
CA THR A 37 35.37 -6.31 -21.16
C THR A 37 34.44 -7.15 -20.26
N PRO A 38 34.05 -8.40 -20.63
CA PRO A 38 33.02 -9.13 -19.89
C PRO A 38 33.52 -9.54 -18.51
N LEU A 39 32.77 -9.21 -17.46
CA LEU A 39 33.00 -9.73 -16.12
C LEU A 39 32.51 -11.18 -16.04
N GLU A 40 33.43 -12.11 -15.78
CA GLU A 40 33.09 -13.49 -15.45
C GLU A 40 32.30 -13.53 -14.14
N THR A 41 31.16 -14.23 -14.17
CA THR A 41 30.25 -14.41 -13.04
C THR A 41 30.89 -15.26 -11.93
N PRO A 42 30.91 -14.84 -10.65
CA PRO A 42 31.21 -15.74 -9.55
C PRO A 42 30.06 -16.72 -9.32
N LYS A 43 30.40 -18.01 -9.28
CA LYS A 43 29.53 -19.19 -9.16
C LYS A 43 28.68 -19.16 -7.87
N ASN A 44 27.36 -19.09 -8.04
CA ASN A 44 26.21 -19.71 -7.33
C ASN A 44 26.37 -20.44 -5.97
N THR A 45 27.30 -20.11 -5.08
CA THR A 45 27.39 -20.75 -3.74
C THR A 45 26.33 -20.27 -2.75
N LEU A 46 25.80 -19.06 -2.90
CA LEU A 46 24.73 -18.55 -2.04
C LEU A 46 23.38 -19.22 -2.30
N ILE A 47 23.08 -19.57 -3.55
CA ILE A 47 21.82 -20.23 -3.94
C ILE A 47 21.71 -21.62 -3.31
N PHE A 48 22.82 -22.36 -3.21
CA PHE A 48 22.85 -23.67 -2.55
C PHE A 48 22.47 -23.58 -1.08
N PHE A 49 22.85 -22.50 -0.37
CA PHE A 49 22.52 -22.31 1.04
C PHE A 49 21.02 -22.07 1.24
N TYR A 50 20.39 -21.25 0.40
CA TYR A 50 18.95 -21.02 0.43
C TYR A 50 18.16 -22.28 0.07
N LEU A 51 18.61 -23.06 -0.92
CA LEU A 51 17.98 -24.34 -1.27
C LEU A 51 18.09 -25.38 -0.14
N GLN A 52 19.20 -25.41 0.59
CA GLN A 52 19.37 -26.28 1.76
C GLN A 52 18.46 -25.88 2.92
N LEU A 53 18.28 -24.57 3.16
CA LEU A 53 17.37 -24.05 4.18
C LEU A 53 15.91 -24.40 3.85
N ILE A 54 15.52 -24.25 2.58
CA ILE A 54 14.18 -24.62 2.08
C ILE A 54 13.96 -26.13 2.27
N ASN A 55 14.91 -26.99 1.87
CA ASN A 55 14.80 -28.44 2.07
C ASN A 55 14.79 -28.85 3.55
N TYR A 56 15.52 -28.16 4.42
CA TYR A 56 15.47 -28.40 5.86
C TYR A 56 14.10 -28.06 6.45
N LEU A 57 13.48 -26.97 6.00
CA LEU A 57 12.13 -26.58 6.43
C LEU A 57 11.08 -27.58 5.91
N PHE A 58 11.17 -28.01 4.64
CA PHE A 58 10.25 -28.99 4.08
C PHE A 58 10.42 -30.40 4.66
N SER A 59 11.65 -30.82 5.01
CA SER A 59 11.89 -32.13 5.63
C SER A 59 11.44 -32.23 7.09
N LYS A 60 11.13 -31.09 7.73
CA LYS A 60 10.52 -31.03 9.06
C LYS A 60 8.99 -30.88 9.04
N LEU A 61 8.36 -30.74 7.87
CA LEU A 61 6.92 -30.90 7.79
C LEU A 61 6.57 -32.39 7.96
N PRO A 62 5.71 -32.76 8.92
CA PRO A 62 5.22 -34.13 9.02
C PRO A 62 4.53 -34.52 7.71
N SER A 63 4.94 -35.64 7.12
CA SER A 63 4.44 -36.22 5.87
C SER A 63 3.01 -36.78 5.96
N SER A 64 2.23 -36.35 6.94
CA SER A 64 0.83 -36.65 7.11
C SER A 64 0.02 -35.36 7.02
N LEU A 65 0.01 -34.74 5.84
CA LEU A 65 -1.10 -33.88 5.46
C LEU A 65 -2.22 -34.81 5.01
N PRO A 66 -3.36 -34.86 5.71
CA PRO A 66 -4.55 -35.44 5.10
C PRO A 66 -4.83 -34.61 3.83
N GLU A 67 -5.26 -35.28 2.77
CA GLU A 67 -5.97 -34.67 1.64
C GLU A 67 -7.24 -33.98 2.16
N ALA A 68 -7.07 -32.87 2.87
CA ALA A 68 -8.13 -31.93 3.12
C ALA A 68 -8.23 -31.12 1.85
N ALA A 69 -9.16 -31.51 0.99
CA ALA A 69 -9.79 -30.54 0.10
C ALA A 69 -10.38 -29.46 1.00
N THR A 70 -9.59 -28.44 1.35
CA THR A 70 -10.07 -27.16 1.87
C THR A 70 -10.94 -26.60 0.76
N THR A 71 -12.22 -26.91 0.83
CA THR A 71 -13.27 -26.16 0.16
C THR A 71 -13.09 -24.73 0.64
N LEU A 72 -12.46 -23.90 -0.20
CA LEU A 72 -12.34 -22.47 0.00
C LEU A 72 -13.77 -21.92 0.06
N SER A 73 -14.27 -21.78 1.28
CA SER A 73 -15.63 -21.30 1.55
C SER A 73 -15.71 -19.84 1.10
N LEU A 74 -16.80 -19.52 0.42
CA LEU A 74 -17.07 -18.17 -0.08
C LEU A 74 -17.50 -17.23 1.06
N GLU A 75 -18.03 -17.78 2.15
CA GLU A 75 -18.60 -17.05 3.29
C GLU A 75 -17.63 -16.02 3.91
N PRO A 76 -16.37 -16.35 4.25
CA PRO A 76 -15.43 -15.37 4.83
C PRO A 76 -15.14 -14.19 3.91
N PHE A 77 -15.15 -14.42 2.59
CA PHE A 77 -15.00 -13.34 1.62
C PHE A 77 -16.22 -12.42 1.63
N LEU A 78 -17.43 -12.99 1.65
CA LEU A 78 -18.66 -12.21 1.66
C LEU A 78 -18.82 -11.41 2.95
N GLU A 79 -18.51 -12.01 4.11
CA GLU A 79 -18.52 -11.33 5.40
C GLU A 79 -17.56 -10.14 5.40
N ASN A 80 -16.33 -10.33 4.95
CA ASN A 80 -15.36 -9.24 4.86
C ASN A 80 -15.77 -8.17 3.83
N LEU A 81 -16.41 -8.56 2.72
CA LEU A 81 -16.92 -7.60 1.73
C LEU A 81 -18.06 -6.74 2.29
N VAL A 82 -18.96 -7.33 3.07
CA VAL A 82 -20.01 -6.60 3.79
C VAL A 82 -19.40 -5.70 4.85
N PHE A 83 -18.40 -6.18 5.58
CA PHE A 83 -17.69 -5.37 6.57
C PHE A 83 -16.99 -4.16 5.92
N PHE A 84 -16.27 -4.38 4.82
CA PHE A 84 -15.64 -3.30 4.05
C PHE A 84 -16.66 -2.28 3.54
N LYS A 85 -17.80 -2.74 3.03
CA LYS A 85 -18.92 -1.87 2.63
C LYS A 85 -19.39 -0.99 3.80
N ASN A 86 -19.54 -1.57 4.99
CA ASN A 86 -19.97 -0.82 6.17
C ASN A 86 -18.94 0.24 6.57
N LEU A 87 -17.65 -0.05 6.44
CA LEU A 87 -16.58 0.93 6.66
C LEU A 87 -16.64 2.07 5.64
N LEU A 88 -16.92 1.78 4.37
CA LEU A 88 -17.13 2.81 3.34
C LEU A 88 -18.34 3.71 3.64
N ILE A 89 -19.45 3.12 4.10
CA ILE A 89 -20.66 3.85 4.52
C ILE A 89 -20.35 4.72 5.73
N LYS A 90 -19.65 4.17 6.73
CA LYS A 90 -19.23 4.94 7.91
C LYS A 90 -18.32 6.11 7.52
N LEU A 91 -17.37 5.89 6.60
CA LEU A 91 -16.50 6.95 6.09
C LEU A 91 -17.33 8.07 5.45
N ARG A 92 -18.32 7.69 4.64
CA ARG A 92 -19.22 8.60 3.96
C ARG A 92 -20.07 9.41 4.93
N ASP A 93 -20.65 8.76 5.94
CA ASP A 93 -21.71 9.36 6.77
C ASP A 93 -21.18 10.06 8.04
N GLU A 94 -20.04 9.64 8.60
CA GLU A 94 -19.57 10.07 9.92
C GLU A 94 -18.20 10.80 9.92
N ASN A 95 -17.45 10.76 8.81
CA ASN A 95 -16.08 11.28 8.72
C ASN A 95 -15.10 10.81 9.82
N PRO A 96 -14.93 9.51 10.07
CA PRO A 96 -13.92 8.96 10.97
C PRO A 96 -12.49 9.05 10.40
N ALA A 97 -12.23 9.92 9.42
CA ALA A 97 -10.98 9.91 8.65
C ALA A 97 -9.70 10.13 9.47
N HIS A 98 -9.80 10.70 10.68
CA HIS A 98 -8.66 10.90 11.59
C HIS A 98 -8.63 9.89 12.75
N ASP A 99 -9.59 8.96 12.82
CA ASP A 99 -9.66 7.93 13.84
C ASP A 99 -8.74 6.75 13.48
N LEU A 100 -7.68 6.55 14.28
CA LEU A 100 -6.68 5.50 14.03
C LEU A 100 -7.30 4.10 14.04
N PRO A 101 -8.09 3.69 15.05
CA PRO A 101 -8.86 2.44 15.01
C PRO A 101 -9.67 2.24 13.73
N PHE A 102 -10.31 3.28 13.21
CA PHE A 102 -11.04 3.19 11.94
C PHE A 102 -10.09 2.95 10.76
N ALA A 103 -8.98 3.69 10.68
CA ALA A 103 -7.97 3.54 9.64
C ALA A 103 -7.36 2.12 9.62
N GLU A 104 -7.09 1.56 10.79
CA GLU A 104 -6.60 0.18 10.94
C GLU A 104 -7.63 -0.84 10.47
N ALA A 105 -8.89 -0.72 10.91
CA ALA A 105 -9.97 -1.61 10.48
C ALA A 105 -10.20 -1.53 8.96
N PHE A 106 -10.14 -0.32 8.39
CA PHE A 106 -10.23 -0.09 6.95
C PHE A 106 -9.10 -0.81 6.19
N ALA A 107 -7.87 -0.63 6.64
CA ALA A 107 -6.72 -1.22 5.99
C ALA A 107 -6.69 -2.76 6.11
N GLN A 108 -7.04 -3.29 7.28
CA GLN A 108 -7.11 -4.72 7.51
C GLN A 108 -8.19 -5.39 6.67
N SER A 109 -9.38 -4.81 6.62
CA SER A 109 -10.48 -5.34 5.79
C SER A 109 -10.10 -5.37 4.30
N TRP A 110 -9.40 -4.33 3.82
CA TRP A 110 -8.88 -4.28 2.46
C TRP A 110 -7.88 -5.40 2.14
N VAL A 111 -7.00 -5.73 3.09
CA VAL A 111 -5.99 -6.79 2.88
C VAL A 111 -6.66 -8.15 2.83
N LEU A 112 -7.55 -8.43 3.78
CA LEU A 112 -8.35 -9.65 3.78
C LEU A 112 -9.16 -9.80 2.48
N LEU A 113 -9.66 -8.70 1.90
CA LEU A 113 -10.34 -8.73 0.61
C LEU A 113 -9.40 -9.18 -0.50
N ASN A 114 -8.21 -8.60 -0.58
CA ASN A 114 -7.23 -8.98 -1.60
C ASN A 114 -6.79 -10.44 -1.47
N GLU A 115 -6.48 -10.89 -0.25
CA GLU A 115 -6.08 -12.27 0.02
C GLU A 115 -7.16 -13.27 -0.41
N HIS A 116 -8.40 -13.04 0.02
CA HIS A 116 -9.53 -13.88 -0.39
C HIS A 116 -9.72 -13.87 -1.91
N THR A 117 -9.60 -12.73 -2.58
CA THR A 117 -9.76 -12.71 -4.06
C THR A 117 -8.73 -13.53 -4.83
N THR A 118 -7.52 -13.72 -4.30
CA THR A 118 -6.52 -14.57 -4.95
C THR A 118 -6.82 -16.06 -4.81
N SER A 119 -7.62 -16.45 -3.82
CA SER A 119 -7.94 -17.83 -3.50
C SER A 119 -9.34 -18.26 -3.97
N LEU A 120 -10.20 -17.31 -4.37
CA LEU A 120 -11.55 -17.64 -4.80
C LEU A 120 -11.58 -18.40 -6.15
N PRO A 121 -12.37 -19.49 -6.24
CA PRO A 121 -12.63 -20.16 -7.50
C PRO A 121 -13.42 -19.26 -8.45
N ILE A 122 -12.94 -19.13 -9.69
CA ILE A 122 -13.44 -18.20 -10.72
C ILE A 122 -14.89 -18.52 -11.14
N GLU A 123 -15.39 -19.71 -10.84
CA GLU A 123 -16.63 -20.26 -11.40
C GLU A 123 -17.93 -19.66 -10.83
N HIS A 124 -17.90 -18.97 -9.68
CA HIS A 124 -19.10 -18.45 -9.01
C HIS A 124 -19.15 -16.93 -8.84
N LEU A 125 -18.20 -16.22 -9.42
CA LEU A 125 -18.02 -14.79 -9.21
C LEU A 125 -18.11 -14.06 -10.53
N ASP A 126 -18.72 -12.88 -10.56
CA ASP A 126 -18.42 -11.92 -11.62
C ASP A 126 -17.04 -11.33 -11.29
N PRO A 127 -15.95 -11.87 -11.88
CA PRO A 127 -14.61 -11.47 -11.48
C PRO A 127 -14.34 -10.03 -11.91
N GLN A 128 -15.11 -9.49 -12.86
CA GLN A 128 -14.90 -8.17 -13.42
C GLN A 128 -15.31 -7.08 -12.42
N LEU A 129 -16.44 -7.26 -11.73
CA LEU A 129 -16.89 -6.29 -10.71
C LEU A 129 -15.89 -6.20 -9.55
N ILE A 130 -15.42 -7.33 -9.04
CA ILE A 130 -14.45 -7.37 -7.95
C ILE A 130 -13.08 -6.83 -8.40
N LYS A 131 -12.60 -7.21 -9.60
CA LYS A 131 -11.36 -6.65 -10.16
C LYS A 131 -11.45 -5.13 -10.33
N THR A 132 -12.63 -4.63 -10.73
CA THR A 132 -12.89 -3.20 -10.90
C THR A 132 -12.88 -2.48 -9.56
N LEU A 133 -13.56 -3.05 -8.54
CA LEU A 133 -13.51 -2.53 -7.17
C LEU A 133 -12.07 -2.46 -6.67
N ILE A 134 -11.33 -3.57 -6.74
CA ILE A 134 -9.95 -3.64 -6.24
C ILE A 134 -9.05 -2.65 -6.99
N SER A 135 -9.14 -2.62 -8.32
CA SER A 135 -8.30 -1.72 -9.10
C SER A 135 -8.61 -0.26 -8.82
N SER A 136 -9.89 0.10 -8.66
CA SER A 136 -10.30 1.48 -8.41
C SER A 136 -9.91 2.00 -7.03
N VAL A 137 -10.00 1.16 -5.98
CA VAL A 137 -9.53 1.52 -4.63
C VAL A 137 -8.00 1.62 -4.62
N ARG A 138 -7.30 0.66 -5.23
CA ARG A 138 -5.83 0.65 -5.30
C ARG A 138 -5.28 1.90 -5.98
N LEU A 139 -5.94 2.35 -7.06
CA LEU A 139 -5.46 3.46 -7.89
C LEU A 139 -6.02 4.83 -7.48
N TYR A 140 -6.78 4.93 -6.40
CA TYR A 140 -7.31 6.22 -5.95
C TYR A 140 -6.26 7.00 -5.13
N PRO A 141 -6.06 8.31 -5.34
CA PRO A 141 -6.55 9.10 -6.46
C PRO A 141 -5.77 8.73 -7.74
N GLN A 142 -6.45 8.78 -8.88
CA GLN A 142 -5.87 8.36 -10.15
C GLN A 142 -4.60 9.16 -10.47
N ASN A 143 -3.58 8.46 -10.99
CA ASN A 143 -2.30 9.05 -11.41
C ASN A 143 -1.51 9.70 -10.26
N SER A 144 -1.72 9.28 -9.02
CA SER A 144 -0.90 9.68 -7.86
C SER A 144 0.07 8.57 -7.48
N GLU A 145 1.32 8.92 -7.21
CA GLU A 145 2.30 8.01 -6.58
C GLU A 145 1.86 7.62 -5.17
N HIS A 146 1.21 8.55 -4.48
CA HIS A 146 0.63 8.40 -3.14
C HIS A 146 -0.84 8.01 -3.25
N SER A 147 -1.08 6.80 -3.76
CA SER A 147 -2.40 6.20 -3.84
C SER A 147 -2.80 5.53 -2.52
N LEU A 148 -4.10 5.35 -2.32
CA LEU A 148 -4.65 4.58 -1.22
C LEU A 148 -4.08 3.16 -1.25
N GLY A 149 -3.98 2.54 -2.43
CA GLY A 149 -3.32 1.24 -2.61
C GLY A 149 -1.85 1.23 -2.18
N PHE A 150 -1.11 2.31 -2.44
CA PHE A 150 0.27 2.45 -1.95
C PHE A 150 0.31 2.42 -0.43
N TYR A 151 -0.51 3.24 0.26
CA TYR A 151 -0.50 3.27 1.72
C TYR A 151 -0.99 1.97 2.36
N LEU A 152 -2.06 1.39 1.80
CA LEU A 152 -2.64 0.13 2.26
C LEU A 152 -1.67 -1.05 2.13
N SER A 153 -0.78 -1.03 1.14
CA SER A 153 0.23 -2.09 0.95
C SER A 153 1.50 -1.87 1.77
N HIS A 154 1.91 -0.63 2.04
CA HIS A 154 3.21 -0.32 2.65
C HIS A 154 3.17 -0.13 4.17
N TYR A 155 2.05 0.32 4.73
CA TYR A 155 1.97 0.75 6.14
C TYR A 155 1.11 -0.15 7.02
N LEU A 156 0.43 -1.15 6.46
CA LEU A 156 -0.44 -2.06 7.23
C LEU A 156 0.30 -2.76 8.38
N SER A 157 1.54 -3.20 8.16
CA SER A 157 2.33 -3.93 9.16
C SER A 157 2.95 -3.03 10.22
N GLN A 158 2.81 -1.70 10.09
CA GLN A 158 3.56 -0.75 10.90
C GLN A 158 2.79 -0.23 12.12
N ASN A 159 1.51 -0.59 12.32
CA ASN A 159 0.65 -0.07 13.40
C ASN A 159 0.55 1.47 13.44
N TRP A 160 0.88 2.14 12.33
CA TRP A 160 0.71 3.57 12.16
C TRP A 160 0.51 3.87 10.67
N PHE A 161 -0.22 4.94 10.38
CA PHE A 161 -0.40 5.45 9.03
C PHE A 161 0.16 6.88 8.92
N PRO A 162 0.75 7.27 7.79
CA PRO A 162 1.27 8.62 7.61
C PRO A 162 0.12 9.61 7.38
N ALA A 163 0.34 10.88 7.74
CA ALA A 163 -0.67 11.95 7.59
C ALA A 163 -1.37 11.98 6.22
N PRO A 164 -0.68 11.81 5.08
CA PRO A 164 -1.33 11.77 3.77
C PRO A 164 -2.40 10.68 3.62
N PHE A 165 -2.28 9.55 4.32
CA PHE A 165 -3.31 8.50 4.27
C PHE A 165 -4.63 8.99 4.88
N PHE A 166 -4.57 9.65 6.03
CA PHE A 166 -5.76 10.23 6.67
C PHE A 166 -6.37 11.35 5.81
N GLU A 167 -5.53 12.17 5.16
CA GLU A 167 -6.01 13.19 4.22
C GLU A 167 -6.72 12.57 3.00
N LEU A 168 -6.28 11.40 2.51
CA LEU A 168 -7.00 10.67 1.46
C LEU A 168 -8.38 10.20 1.92
N LEU A 169 -8.48 9.65 3.13
CA LEU A 169 -9.77 9.21 3.70
C LEU A 169 -10.72 10.40 3.87
N LYS A 170 -10.20 11.54 4.33
CA LYS A 170 -10.96 12.79 4.45
C LYS A 170 -11.41 13.31 3.09
N THR A 171 -10.55 13.27 2.08
CA THR A 171 -10.89 13.67 0.71
C THR A 171 -12.04 12.82 0.16
N LEU A 172 -12.02 11.49 0.39
CA LEU A 172 -13.11 10.59 0.02
C LEU A 172 -14.44 10.97 0.67
N HIS A 173 -14.41 11.34 1.95
CA HIS A 173 -15.58 11.86 2.65
C HIS A 173 -16.09 13.16 2.01
N GLU A 174 -15.22 14.15 1.84
CA GLU A 174 -15.56 15.47 1.28
C GLU A 174 -16.13 15.39 -0.15
N GLU A 175 -15.62 14.48 -0.99
CA GLU A 175 -16.13 14.21 -2.33
C GLU A 175 -17.63 13.86 -2.34
N THR A 176 -18.15 13.26 -1.26
CA THR A 176 -19.56 12.88 -1.11
C THR A 176 -20.49 14.09 -1.12
N PHE A 177 -20.03 15.23 -0.62
CA PHE A 177 -20.82 16.46 -0.53
C PHE A 177 -20.59 17.39 -1.73
N SER A 178 -19.66 17.05 -2.61
CA SER A 178 -19.40 17.80 -3.84
C SER A 178 -20.51 17.57 -4.85
N LYS A 179 -21.18 18.64 -5.30
CA LYS A 179 -22.29 18.56 -6.27
C LYS A 179 -21.84 18.23 -7.70
N THR A 180 -20.54 18.27 -7.99
CA THR A 180 -20.03 18.26 -9.37
C THR A 180 -19.55 16.90 -9.84
N LYS A 181 -19.35 15.93 -8.93
CA LYS A 181 -18.80 14.62 -9.24
C LYS A 181 -19.51 13.52 -8.44
N ILE A 182 -19.58 12.33 -9.03
CA ILE A 182 -20.01 11.14 -8.29
C ILE A 182 -18.87 10.77 -7.34
N SER A 183 -19.16 10.72 -6.05
CA SER A 183 -18.19 10.32 -5.03
C SER A 183 -17.70 8.88 -5.24
N MET A 184 -16.40 8.68 -5.07
CA MET A 184 -15.80 7.34 -5.17
C MET A 184 -16.36 6.38 -4.12
N LEU A 185 -16.74 6.87 -2.93
CA LEU A 185 -17.41 6.04 -1.92
C LEU A 185 -18.75 5.51 -2.42
N HIS A 186 -19.56 6.37 -3.05
CA HIS A 186 -20.82 5.95 -3.66
C HIS A 186 -20.61 4.93 -4.78
N TYR A 187 -19.59 5.14 -5.60
CA TYR A 187 -19.23 4.22 -6.68
C TYR A 187 -18.83 2.84 -6.14
N TRP A 188 -17.95 2.78 -5.14
CA TRP A 188 -17.51 1.52 -4.53
C TRP A 188 -18.63 0.77 -3.82
N VAL A 189 -19.45 1.48 -3.03
CA VAL A 189 -20.64 0.87 -2.38
C VAL A 189 -21.57 0.29 -3.45
N GLY A 190 -21.80 1.02 -4.55
CA GLY A 190 -22.60 0.53 -5.67
C GLY A 190 -22.03 -0.70 -6.37
N LEU A 191 -20.70 -0.82 -6.51
CA LEU A 191 -20.06 -2.02 -7.03
C LEU A 191 -20.28 -3.22 -6.11
N ILE A 192 -20.12 -3.02 -4.80
CA ILE A 192 -20.34 -4.08 -3.80
C ILE A 192 -21.80 -4.53 -3.80
N ASP A 193 -22.76 -3.60 -3.84
CA ASP A 193 -24.18 -3.93 -3.88
C ASP A 193 -24.58 -4.72 -5.12
N ARG A 194 -24.05 -4.34 -6.29
CA ARG A 194 -24.26 -5.09 -7.53
C ARG A 194 -23.70 -6.49 -7.43
N PHE A 195 -22.49 -6.62 -6.91
CA PHE A 195 -21.84 -7.91 -6.73
C PHE A 195 -22.65 -8.83 -5.79
N LEU A 196 -23.04 -8.33 -4.61
CA LEU A 196 -23.86 -9.08 -3.65
C LEU A 196 -25.24 -9.45 -4.22
N SER A 197 -25.83 -8.57 -5.04
CA SER A 197 -27.11 -8.84 -5.71
C SER A 197 -27.00 -9.93 -6.79
N ASN A 198 -25.90 -9.96 -7.53
CA ASN A 198 -25.65 -10.97 -8.56
C ASN A 198 -25.48 -12.36 -7.96
N LEU A 199 -24.77 -12.47 -6.83
CA LEU A 199 -24.66 -13.73 -6.10
C LEU A 199 -26.04 -14.27 -5.70
N LYS A 200 -26.91 -13.44 -5.11
CA LYS A 200 -28.27 -13.86 -4.73
C LYS A 200 -29.09 -14.41 -5.90
N LYS A 201 -28.85 -13.94 -7.13
CA LYS A 201 -29.54 -14.42 -8.33
C LYS A 201 -28.99 -15.74 -8.86
N GLY A 202 -27.71 -16.05 -8.61
CA GLY A 202 -27.07 -17.29 -9.06
C GLY A 202 -27.36 -18.51 -8.18
N PHE A 203 -27.94 -18.31 -6.99
CA PHE A 203 -28.34 -19.38 -6.06
C PHE A 203 -29.84 -19.72 -6.11
N ILE A 204 -30.60 -19.15 -7.06
CA ILE A 204 -32.02 -19.46 -7.35
C ILE A 204 -32.07 -20.17 -8.71
#